data_AF-A0A354WAA5-F1
#
_entry.id   AF-A0A354WAA5-F1
#
_cell.length_a   1.000
_cell.length_b   1.000
_cell.length_c   1.000
_cell.angle_alpha   90.00
_cell.angle_beta   90.00
_cell.angle_gamma   90.00
#
_symmetry.space_group_name_H-M   'P 1'
#
loop_
_entity.id
_entity.type
_entity.pdbx_description
1 polymer ?
#
loop_
_entity_poly.entity_id
_entity_poly.type
_entity_poly.pdbx_seq_one_letter_code
_entity_poly.pdbx_strand_id
1 'polypeptide(L)'
;MKNKQSKYLVIDASVARSCGGEDAKHPTSKNCRDFLNAVLKICHSMVMTPELKAEWNKHESTFARKWRVSMIARRKYKYCENVTLTELRNKLEQLDITYKTREAIWKDICLVEAAIATDKIIISLDDKVRDYLAEVSENLPEIKVILWLNPDKESESIKWLEKGAILENKRLLGYREESS
;
A
#
# COMPACT_ATOMS: atom_id res chain seq x y z
N MET A 1 -26.81 11.55 2.51
CA MET A 1 -25.44 11.35 2.00
C MET A 1 -25.07 9.89 2.24
N LYS A 2 -24.82 9.07 1.20
CA LYS A 2 -24.33 7.71 1.42
C LYS A 2 -23.01 7.82 2.19
N ASN A 3 -22.93 7.25 3.39
CA ASN A 3 -21.66 7.12 4.12
C ASN A 3 -20.67 6.43 3.19
N LYS A 4 -19.68 7.17 2.66
CA LYS A 4 -18.56 6.52 1.96
C LYS A 4 -17.87 5.64 3.00
N GLN A 5 -17.92 4.33 2.78
CA GLN A 5 -17.38 3.36 3.72
C GLN A 5 -15.88 3.61 3.89
N SER A 6 -15.42 3.74 5.13
CA SER A 6 -13.99 3.82 5.42
C SER A 6 -13.30 2.55 4.91
N LYS A 7 -12.15 2.71 4.26
CA LYS A 7 -11.28 1.65 3.77
C LYS A 7 -10.04 1.48 4.63
N TYR A 8 -9.50 0.27 4.63
CA TYR A 8 -8.23 -0.13 5.22
C TYR A 8 -7.13 -0.08 4.17
N LEU A 9 -6.16 0.81 4.36
CA LEU A 9 -5.05 1.02 3.43
C LEU A 9 -3.77 0.48 4.04
N VAL A 10 -3.09 -0.44 3.36
CA VAL A 10 -1.71 -0.80 3.67
C VAL A 10 -0.82 0.29 3.10
N ILE A 11 -0.17 1.07 3.96
CA ILE A 11 0.71 2.16 3.54
C ILE A 11 2.15 1.73 3.83
N ASP A 12 2.91 1.57 2.76
CA ASP A 12 4.31 1.18 2.82
C ASP A 12 5.18 2.27 3.49
N ALA A 13 6.21 1.83 4.20
CA ALA A 13 7.23 2.69 4.80
C ALA A 13 7.96 3.53 3.75
N SER A 14 8.00 3.13 2.48
CA SER A 14 8.53 3.98 1.39
C SER A 14 7.81 5.34 1.30
N VAL A 15 6.48 5.36 1.48
CA VAL A 15 5.66 6.60 1.50
C VAL A 15 5.95 7.39 2.77
N ALA A 16 6.01 6.72 3.93
CA ALA A 16 6.28 7.34 5.23
C ALA A 16 7.68 7.97 5.33
N ARG A 17 8.65 7.33 4.68
CA ARG A 17 10.03 7.82 4.57
C ARG A 17 10.11 9.04 3.65
N SER A 18 9.42 8.98 2.51
CA SER A 18 9.55 9.98 1.45
C SER A 18 8.76 11.26 1.71
N CYS A 19 7.67 11.21 2.49
CA CYS A 19 6.91 12.40 2.83
C CYS A 19 7.74 13.40 3.64
N GLY A 20 7.83 14.64 3.15
CA GLY A 20 8.58 15.70 3.80
C GLY A 20 7.72 16.54 4.75
N GLY A 21 8.38 17.42 5.52
CA GLY A 21 7.70 18.48 6.28
C GLY A 21 7.10 19.56 5.37
N GLU A 22 6.51 20.61 5.94
CA GLU A 22 5.83 21.68 5.18
C GLU A 22 6.76 22.37 4.17
N ASP A 23 8.04 22.53 4.50
CA ASP A 23 9.06 23.17 3.67
C ASP A 23 9.64 22.28 2.55
N ALA A 24 9.12 21.05 2.38
CA ALA A 24 9.64 20.13 1.39
C ALA A 24 9.42 20.64 -0.05
N LYS A 25 10.52 20.76 -0.81
CA LYS A 25 10.52 21.23 -2.20
C LYS A 25 10.45 20.09 -3.23
N HIS A 26 10.83 18.88 -2.86
CA HIS A 26 10.83 17.74 -3.78
C HIS A 26 9.39 17.28 -4.08
N PRO A 27 8.99 17.09 -5.35
CA PRO A 27 7.64 16.68 -5.72
C PRO A 27 7.13 15.45 -4.97
N THR A 28 7.93 14.37 -4.92
CA THR A 28 7.60 13.13 -4.18
C THR A 28 7.28 13.40 -2.72
N SER A 29 8.06 14.25 -2.05
CA SER A 29 7.83 14.58 -0.65
C SER A 29 6.52 15.32 -0.42
N LYS A 30 6.15 16.22 -1.34
CA LYS A 30 4.87 16.92 -1.33
C LYS A 30 3.72 15.96 -1.63
N ASN A 31 3.82 15.16 -2.70
CA ASN A 31 2.79 14.23 -3.12
C ASN A 31 2.46 13.20 -2.02
N CYS A 32 3.48 12.61 -1.40
CA CYS A 32 3.28 11.67 -0.29
C CYS A 32 2.64 12.35 0.94
N ARG A 33 3.11 13.54 1.31
CA ARG A 33 2.56 14.30 2.44
C ARG A 33 1.09 14.67 2.22
N ASP A 34 0.79 15.20 1.03
CA ASP A 34 -0.55 15.64 0.66
C ASP A 34 -1.51 14.43 0.58
N PHE A 35 -1.04 13.28 0.08
CA PHE A 35 -1.79 12.02 0.11
C PHE A 35 -2.07 11.54 1.53
N LEU A 36 -1.07 11.50 2.43
CA LEU A 36 -1.28 11.11 3.83
C LEU A 36 -2.29 12.05 4.53
N ASN A 37 -2.19 13.35 4.31
CA ASN A 37 -3.15 14.33 4.82
C ASN A 37 -4.57 14.06 4.28
N ALA A 38 -4.70 13.71 3.00
CA ALA A 38 -5.98 13.33 2.40
C ALA A 38 -6.57 12.08 3.07
N VAL A 39 -5.77 11.03 3.29
CA VAL A 39 -6.20 9.81 4.03
C VAL A 39 -6.78 10.17 5.40
N LEU A 40 -6.06 10.99 6.16
CA LEU A 40 -6.47 11.45 7.49
C LEU A 40 -7.78 12.26 7.45
N LYS A 41 -7.92 13.16 6.47
CA LYS A 41 -9.09 14.04 6.28
C LYS A 41 -10.33 13.28 5.82
N ILE A 42 -10.19 12.39 4.83
CA ILE A 42 -11.28 11.59 4.23
C ILE A 42 -11.74 10.49 5.18
N CYS A 43 -10.92 10.16 6.19
CA CYS A 43 -11.23 9.18 7.23
C CYS A 43 -11.10 7.72 6.83
N HIS A 44 -10.13 7.39 5.98
CA HIS A 44 -9.66 6.01 5.83
C HIS A 44 -8.74 5.62 6.99
N SER A 45 -8.55 4.31 7.17
CA SER A 45 -7.73 3.76 8.25
C SER A 45 -6.45 3.15 7.68
N MET A 46 -5.33 3.36 8.36
CA MET A 46 -4.09 2.67 8.03
C MET A 46 -4.08 1.27 8.65
N VAL A 47 -3.59 0.30 7.91
CA VAL A 47 -3.33 -1.06 8.39
C VAL A 47 -1.91 -1.13 8.94
N MET A 48 -1.73 -1.87 10.02
CA MET A 48 -0.41 -2.12 10.58
C MET A 48 -0.30 -3.54 11.13
N THR A 49 0.81 -4.21 10.83
CA THR A 49 1.22 -5.50 11.41
C THR A 49 2.48 -5.29 12.27
N PRO A 50 2.95 -6.29 13.04
CA PRO A 50 4.25 -6.21 13.70
C PRO A 50 5.40 -5.81 12.75
N GLU A 51 5.47 -6.42 11.57
CA GLU A 51 6.52 -6.22 10.57
C GLU A 51 6.43 -4.82 9.95
N LEU A 52 5.24 -4.41 9.51
CA LEU A 52 5.03 -3.06 8.96
C LEU A 52 5.34 -1.99 10.01
N LYS A 53 5.02 -2.24 11.29
CA LYS A 53 5.31 -1.31 12.37
C LYS A 53 6.82 -1.18 12.58
N ALA A 54 7.56 -2.29 12.51
CA ALA A 54 9.01 -2.28 12.63
C ALA A 54 9.66 -1.48 11.49
N GLU A 55 9.23 -1.70 10.25
CA GLU A 55 9.72 -0.96 9.08
C GLU A 55 9.37 0.53 9.17
N TRP A 56 8.14 0.87 9.55
CA TRP A 56 7.76 2.26 9.82
C TRP A 56 8.62 2.90 10.90
N ASN A 57 8.83 2.24 12.05
CA ASN A 57 9.65 2.80 13.14
C ASN A 57 11.10 3.06 12.70
N LYS A 58 11.63 2.25 11.78
CA LYS A 58 12.99 2.38 11.25
C LYS A 58 13.13 3.50 10.23
N HIS A 59 12.05 3.84 9.53
CA HIS A 59 12.12 4.62 8.29
C HIS A 59 11.20 5.83 8.22
N GLU A 60 10.23 5.98 9.13
CA GLU A 60 9.28 7.09 9.11
C GLU A 60 9.97 8.44 9.28
N SER A 61 9.56 9.41 8.47
CA SER A 61 9.93 10.81 8.69
C SER A 61 9.29 11.37 9.97
N THR A 62 9.82 12.49 10.48
CA THR A 62 9.19 13.22 11.59
C THR A 62 7.73 13.60 11.30
N PHE A 63 7.42 13.93 10.04
CA PHE A 63 6.05 14.19 9.60
C PHE A 63 5.18 12.93 9.71
N ALA A 64 5.62 11.82 9.11
CA ALA A 64 4.91 10.55 9.12
C ALA A 64 4.63 10.05 10.54
N ARG A 65 5.58 10.23 11.47
CA ARG A 65 5.38 9.90 12.89
C ARG A 65 4.23 10.70 13.52
N LYS A 66 4.21 12.03 13.34
CA LYS A 66 3.12 12.90 13.85
C LYS A 66 1.78 12.53 13.22
N TRP A 67 1.79 12.23 11.93
CA TRP A 67 0.62 11.77 11.20
C TRP A 67 0.10 10.43 11.75
N ARG A 68 0.97 9.44 11.98
CA ARG A 68 0.62 8.14 12.56
C ARG A 68 0.03 8.27 13.96
N VAL A 69 0.61 9.11 14.81
CA VAL A 69 0.03 9.44 16.13
C VAL A 69 -1.38 10.01 16.01
N SER A 70 -1.61 10.89 15.03
CA SER A 70 -2.94 11.45 14.76
C SER A 70 -3.94 10.40 14.28
N MET A 71 -3.50 9.43 13.47
CA MET A 71 -4.33 8.29 13.04
C MET A 71 -4.74 7.43 14.24
N ILE A 72 -3.81 7.11 15.14
CA ILE A 72 -4.07 6.35 16.37
C ILE A 72 -5.06 7.10 17.27
N ALA A 73 -4.82 8.38 17.55
CA ALA A 73 -5.68 9.20 18.40
C ALA A 73 -7.12 9.29 17.88
N ARG A 74 -7.30 9.23 16.55
CA ARG A 74 -8.60 9.25 15.87
C ARG A 74 -9.19 7.86 15.62
N ARG A 75 -8.59 6.80 16.17
CA ARG A 75 -9.00 5.38 15.98
C ARG A 75 -9.02 4.94 14.50
N LYS A 76 -8.16 5.55 13.66
CA LYS A 76 -7.98 5.23 12.23
C LYS A 76 -6.76 4.32 12.00
N TYR A 77 -6.52 3.41 12.94
CA TYR A 77 -5.37 2.54 12.96
C TYR A 77 -5.85 1.12 13.21
N LYS A 78 -5.77 0.26 12.18
CA LYS A 78 -6.17 -1.14 12.24
C LYS A 78 -4.93 -1.98 12.46
N TYR A 79 -4.76 -2.49 13.67
CA TYR A 79 -3.70 -3.43 13.98
C TYR A 79 -4.14 -4.86 13.66
N CYS A 80 -3.31 -5.59 12.93
CA CYS A 80 -3.50 -7.00 12.60
C CYS A 80 -2.26 -7.77 13.10
N GLU A 81 -2.45 -8.58 14.14
CA GLU A 81 -1.32 -9.22 14.84
C GLU A 81 -0.71 -10.39 14.05
N ASN A 82 -1.54 -11.20 13.40
CA ASN A 82 -1.09 -12.31 12.57
C ASN A 82 -1.85 -12.30 11.25
N VAL A 83 -1.13 -11.99 10.16
CA VAL A 83 -1.66 -12.01 8.79
C VAL A 83 -0.85 -12.94 7.89
N THR A 84 0.05 -13.75 8.45
CA THR A 84 0.89 -14.64 7.65
C THR A 84 0.02 -15.62 6.86
N LEU A 85 0.22 -15.68 5.55
CA LEU A 85 -0.53 -16.57 4.66
C LEU A 85 0.38 -17.69 4.16
N THR A 86 0.49 -18.76 4.96
CA THR A 86 1.35 -19.91 4.66
C THR A 86 1.10 -20.48 3.26
N GLU A 87 -0.16 -20.62 2.85
CA GLU A 87 -0.49 -21.12 1.51
C GLU A 87 0.01 -20.19 0.38
N LEU A 88 -0.07 -18.87 0.57
CA LEU A 88 0.46 -17.92 -0.41
C LEU A 88 1.98 -18.04 -0.52
N ARG A 89 2.67 -18.16 0.63
CA ARG A 89 4.12 -18.33 0.70
C ARG A 89 4.56 -19.64 0.02
N ASN A 90 3.88 -20.74 0.31
CA ASN A 90 4.14 -22.04 -0.34
C ASN A 90 3.97 -21.95 -1.86
N LYS A 91 2.89 -21.32 -2.35
CA LYS A 91 2.70 -21.12 -3.79
C LYS A 91 3.82 -20.28 -4.39
N LEU A 92 4.24 -19.19 -3.75
CA LEU A 92 5.35 -18.33 -4.20
C LEU A 92 6.69 -19.09 -4.26
N GLU A 93 6.95 -19.98 -3.30
CA GLU A 93 8.15 -20.83 -3.30
C GLU A 93 8.18 -21.82 -4.48
N GLN A 94 7.01 -22.31 -4.88
CA GLN A 94 6.84 -23.26 -5.99
C GLN A 94 6.87 -22.60 -7.37
N LEU A 95 6.78 -21.27 -7.46
CA LEU A 95 6.85 -20.58 -8.74
C LEU A 95 8.27 -20.60 -9.32
N ASP A 96 8.34 -20.90 -10.61
CA ASP A 96 9.56 -20.78 -11.40
C ASP A 96 9.80 -19.31 -11.79
N ILE A 97 10.40 -18.56 -10.86
CA ILE A 97 10.75 -17.15 -11.01
C ILE A 97 12.22 -16.94 -10.66
N THR A 98 12.79 -15.85 -11.19
CA THR A 98 14.19 -15.51 -10.90
C THR A 98 14.41 -15.26 -9.40
N TYR A 99 15.63 -15.56 -8.91
CA TYR A 99 16.01 -15.26 -7.52
C TYR A 99 15.76 -13.80 -7.15
N LYS A 100 16.08 -12.87 -8.08
CA LYS A 100 15.88 -11.43 -7.89
C LYS A 100 14.41 -11.06 -7.71
N THR A 101 13.52 -11.63 -8.53
CA THR A 101 12.06 -11.43 -8.42
C THR A 101 11.57 -11.98 -7.08
N ARG A 102 11.99 -13.20 -6.72
CA ARG A 102 11.62 -13.83 -5.45
C ARG A 102 12.07 -13.02 -4.24
N GLU A 103 13.33 -12.60 -4.21
CA GLU A 103 13.91 -11.82 -3.10
C GLU A 103 13.20 -10.48 -2.92
N ALA A 104 12.87 -9.78 -4.02
CA ALA A 104 12.12 -8.53 -3.97
C ALA A 104 10.72 -8.73 -3.39
N ILE A 105 9.96 -9.72 -3.88
CA ILE A 105 8.63 -10.04 -3.34
C ILE A 105 8.71 -10.45 -1.87
N TRP A 106 9.72 -11.21 -1.47
CA TRP A 106 9.83 -11.71 -0.10
C TRP A 106 10.09 -10.60 0.92
N LYS A 107 10.83 -9.55 0.53
CA LYS A 107 11.01 -8.36 1.39
C LYS A 107 9.69 -7.64 1.66
N ASP A 108 8.80 -7.63 0.67
CA ASP A 108 7.55 -6.90 0.69
C ASP A 108 6.30 -7.79 0.90
N ILE A 109 6.49 -9.09 1.21
CA ILE A 109 5.38 -10.05 1.34
C ILE A 109 4.39 -9.66 2.43
N CYS A 110 4.88 -9.02 3.50
CA CYS A 110 4.03 -8.52 4.59
C CYS A 110 3.03 -7.45 4.12
N LEU A 111 3.35 -6.66 3.09
CA LEU A 111 2.40 -5.72 2.48
C LEU A 111 1.25 -6.46 1.81
N VAL A 112 1.58 -7.51 1.04
CA VAL A 112 0.63 -8.36 0.31
C VAL A 112 -0.29 -9.10 1.29
N GLU A 113 0.28 -9.72 2.30
CA GLU A 113 -0.46 -10.44 3.36
C GLU A 113 -1.42 -9.51 4.11
N ALA A 114 -0.96 -8.33 4.52
CA ALA A 114 -1.81 -7.32 5.16
C ALA A 114 -2.92 -6.82 4.25
N ALA A 115 -2.65 -6.68 2.95
CA ALA A 115 -3.65 -6.24 1.98
C ALA A 115 -4.74 -7.29 1.77
N ILE A 116 -4.35 -8.56 1.60
CA ILE A 116 -5.30 -9.69 1.45
C ILE A 116 -6.18 -9.83 2.69
N ALA A 117 -5.61 -9.68 3.88
CA ALA A 117 -6.35 -9.73 5.15
C ALA A 117 -7.32 -8.55 5.36
N THR A 118 -7.28 -7.53 4.49
CA THR A 118 -8.09 -6.30 4.62
C THR A 118 -8.80 -5.94 3.30
N ASP A 119 -8.72 -4.68 2.87
CA ASP A 119 -9.45 -4.16 1.70
C ASP A 119 -8.68 -4.32 0.38
N LYS A 120 -7.56 -5.06 0.36
CA LYS A 120 -6.73 -5.33 -0.83
C LYS A 120 -6.17 -4.08 -1.48
N ILE A 121 -5.73 -3.11 -0.66
CA ILE A 121 -5.18 -1.83 -1.13
C ILE A 121 -3.79 -1.63 -0.54
N ILE A 122 -2.80 -1.46 -1.42
CA ILE A 122 -1.42 -1.11 -1.09
C ILE A 122 -1.10 0.27 -1.66
N ILE A 123 -0.56 1.14 -0.82
CA ILE A 123 0.00 2.44 -1.22
C ILE A 123 1.51 2.37 -1.04
N SER A 124 2.26 2.43 -2.14
CA SER A 124 3.73 2.29 -2.13
C SER A 124 4.37 3.04 -3.30
N LEU A 125 5.61 3.47 -3.11
CA LEU A 125 6.44 4.09 -4.15
C LEU A 125 7.23 3.08 -4.99
N ASP A 126 7.25 1.80 -4.61
CA ASP A 126 8.07 0.78 -5.26
C ASP A 126 7.34 0.16 -6.46
N ASP A 127 7.39 0.84 -7.61
CA ASP A 127 6.80 0.30 -8.84
C ASP A 127 7.51 -0.96 -9.34
N LYS A 128 8.75 -1.20 -8.92
CA LYS A 128 9.47 -2.40 -9.34
C LYS A 128 8.92 -3.64 -8.63
N VAL A 129 8.63 -3.53 -7.33
CA VAL A 129 7.92 -4.57 -6.57
C VAL A 129 6.51 -4.74 -7.12
N ARG A 130 5.81 -3.66 -7.48
CA ARG A 130 4.53 -3.73 -8.20
C ARG A 130 4.64 -4.58 -9.47
N ASP A 131 5.64 -4.32 -10.31
CA ASP A 131 5.83 -5.05 -11.58
C ASP A 131 6.10 -6.54 -11.34
N TYR A 132 6.95 -6.88 -10.36
CA TYR A 132 7.19 -8.26 -9.96
C TYR A 132 5.94 -8.95 -9.42
N LEU A 133 5.15 -8.25 -8.61
CA LEU A 133 3.88 -8.78 -8.10
C LEU A 133 2.85 -8.95 -9.23
N ALA A 134 2.82 -8.05 -10.21
CA ALA A 134 1.96 -8.13 -11.38
C ALA A 134 2.34 -9.33 -12.27
N GLU A 135 3.62 -9.63 -12.43
CA GLU A 135 4.12 -10.83 -13.11
C GLU A 135 3.64 -12.10 -12.42
N VAL A 136 3.92 -12.27 -11.12
CA VAL A 136 3.51 -13.49 -10.40
C VAL A 136 2.00 -13.61 -10.18
N SER A 137 1.27 -12.48 -10.24
CA SER A 137 -0.17 -12.48 -10.08
C SER A 137 -0.86 -13.40 -11.08
N GLU A 138 -0.29 -13.61 -12.28
CA GLU A 138 -0.83 -14.51 -13.31
C GLU A 138 -1.14 -15.91 -12.76
N ASN A 139 -0.29 -16.40 -11.87
CA ASN A 139 -0.39 -17.70 -11.21
C ASN A 139 -0.98 -17.63 -9.79
N LEU A 140 -1.18 -16.42 -9.24
CA LEU A 140 -1.63 -16.19 -7.86
C LEU A 140 -2.89 -15.29 -7.84
N PRO A 141 -4.09 -15.87 -7.96
CA PRO A 141 -5.36 -15.13 -8.00
C PRO A 141 -5.56 -14.16 -6.82
N GLU A 142 -5.05 -14.50 -5.64
CA GLU A 142 -5.13 -13.68 -4.43
C GLU A 142 -4.39 -12.35 -4.58
N ILE A 143 -3.31 -12.32 -5.38
CA ILE A 143 -2.53 -11.13 -5.68
C ILE A 143 -3.20 -10.31 -6.79
N LYS A 144 -3.82 -10.95 -7.79
CA LYS A 144 -4.45 -10.26 -8.94
C LYS A 144 -5.41 -9.15 -8.53
N VAL A 145 -6.14 -9.37 -7.43
CA VAL A 145 -7.20 -8.49 -6.93
C VAL A 145 -6.71 -7.40 -5.99
N ILE A 146 -5.39 -7.29 -5.77
CA ILE A 146 -4.81 -6.21 -4.97
C ILE A 146 -4.67 -4.97 -5.84
N LEU A 147 -5.19 -3.85 -5.34
CA LEU A 147 -4.96 -2.53 -5.87
C LEU A 147 -3.62 -2.00 -5.36
N TRP A 148 -2.77 -1.59 -6.30
CA TRP A 148 -1.52 -0.89 -6.00
C TRP A 148 -1.61 0.55 -6.48
N LEU A 149 -1.28 1.51 -5.61
CA LEU A 149 -1.26 2.92 -5.95
C LEU A 149 0.06 3.57 -5.54
N ASN A 150 0.66 4.28 -6.49
CA ASN A 150 1.83 5.12 -6.25
C ASN A 150 1.40 6.60 -6.20
N PRO A 151 1.37 7.25 -5.02
CA PRO A 151 0.87 8.61 -4.89
C PRO A 151 1.75 9.66 -5.61
N ASP A 152 3.00 9.33 -5.93
CA ASP A 152 3.89 10.24 -6.65
C ASP A 152 3.70 10.22 -8.17
N LYS A 153 3.33 9.06 -8.72
CA LYS A 153 3.08 8.89 -10.15
C LYS A 153 1.63 9.11 -10.57
N GLU A 154 0.70 9.06 -9.62
CA GLU A 154 -0.73 9.17 -9.90
C GLU A 154 -1.33 10.49 -9.39
N SER A 155 -1.49 11.46 -10.30
CA SER A 155 -2.10 12.77 -10.01
C SER A 155 -3.54 12.69 -9.51
N GLU A 156 -4.28 11.64 -9.89
CA GLU A 156 -5.67 11.44 -9.50
C GLU A 156 -5.82 10.65 -8.18
N SER A 157 -4.72 10.36 -7.47
CA SER A 157 -4.70 9.56 -6.24
C SER A 157 -5.60 10.14 -5.13
N ILE A 158 -5.55 11.45 -4.89
CA ILE A 158 -6.40 12.12 -3.89
C ILE A 158 -7.87 12.09 -4.30
N LYS A 159 -8.18 12.39 -5.57
CA LYS A 159 -9.56 12.32 -6.10
C LYS A 159 -10.14 10.91 -6.00
N TRP A 160 -9.31 9.89 -6.19
CA TRP A 160 -9.70 8.49 -5.98
C TRP A 160 -10.01 8.18 -4.51
N LEU A 161 -9.19 8.64 -3.56
CA LEU A 161 -9.51 8.56 -2.13
C LEU A 161 -10.86 9.24 -1.84
N GLU A 162 -11.07 10.44 -2.39
CA GLU A 162 -12.30 11.20 -2.19
C GLU A 162 -13.52 10.46 -2.74
N LYS A 163 -13.37 9.67 -3.82
CA LYS A 163 -14.41 8.78 -4.38
C LYS A 163 -14.66 7.53 -3.53
N GLY A 164 -13.91 7.31 -2.46
CA GLY A 164 -14.10 6.22 -1.50
C GLY A 164 -13.13 5.06 -1.66
N ALA A 165 -11.98 5.28 -2.31
CA ALA A 165 -10.94 4.26 -2.50
C ALA A 165 -11.48 2.96 -3.12
N ILE A 166 -12.31 3.10 -4.16
CA ILE A 166 -12.93 1.97 -4.86
C ILE A 166 -11.85 1.20 -5.64
N LEU A 167 -11.90 -0.13 -5.65
CA LEU A 167 -11.00 -0.94 -6.46
C LEU A 167 -11.28 -0.67 -7.95
N GLU A 168 -10.37 0.06 -8.60
CA GLU A 168 -10.43 0.37 -10.03
C GLU A 168 -9.57 -0.63 -10.80
N ASN A 169 -10.14 -1.28 -11.83
CA ASN A 169 -9.46 -2.31 -12.61
C ASN A 169 -8.04 -1.91 -13.03
N LYS A 170 -7.85 -0.70 -13.57
CA LYS A 170 -6.55 -0.21 -14.04
C LYS A 170 -5.43 -0.16 -12.97
N ARG A 171 -5.77 -0.24 -11.68
CA ARG A 171 -4.82 -0.26 -10.56
C ARG A 171 -4.63 -1.64 -9.95
N LEU A 172 -5.39 -2.64 -10.38
CA LEU A 172 -5.24 -4.00 -9.92
C LEU A 172 -3.95 -4.60 -10.48
N LEU A 173 -3.23 -5.37 -9.68
CA LEU A 173 -2.00 -6.04 -10.12
C LEU A 173 -2.23 -7.01 -11.28
N GLY A 174 -3.42 -7.62 -11.34
CA GLY A 174 -3.82 -8.50 -12.43
C GLY A 174 -4.32 -7.79 -13.69
N TYR A 175 -4.35 -6.46 -13.73
CA TYR A 175 -4.81 -5.73 -14.91
C TYR A 175 -3.78 -5.80 -16.04
N ARG A 176 -4.30 -6.02 -17.25
CA ARG A 176 -3.58 -5.94 -18.51
C ARG A 176 -4.42 -5.04 -19.41
N GLU A 177 -3.80 -4.04 -20.03
CA GLU A 177 -4.46 -3.33 -21.12
C GLU A 177 -4.66 -4.34 -22.26
N GLU A 178 -5.90 -4.51 -22.72
CA GLU A 178 -6.14 -5.27 -23.93
C GLU A 178 -5.44 -4.54 -25.08
N SER A 179 -4.38 -5.14 -25.62
CA SER A 179 -3.75 -4.69 -26.85
C SER A 179 -4.82 -4.69 -27.94
N SER A 180 -5.24 -3.49 -28.36
CA SER A 180 -6.12 -3.30 -29.53
C SER A 180 -5.40 -3.66 -30.82
#